data_AF-A0A849H2K2-F1
#
_entry.id   AF-A0A849H2K2-F1
#
_cell.length_a   1.000
_cell.length_b   1.000
_cell.length_c   1.000
_cell.angle_alpha   90.00
_cell.angle_beta   90.00
_cell.angle_gamma   90.00
#
_symmetry.space_group_name_H-M   'P 1'
#
loop_
_entity.id
_entity.type
_entity.pdbx_description
1 polymer ?
#
loop_
_entity_poly.entity_id
_entity_poly.type
_entity_poly.pdbx_seq_one_letter_code
_entity_poly.pdbx_strand_id
1 'polypeptide(L)' 'YTADELFFTGTASEVTPIRSVDKIVVGGGMAGPVTLAIQKRFLETARGEVPDERGWLDSVL' A
#
# COMPACT_ATOMS: atom_id res chain seq x y z
N TYR A 1 16.13 7.56 -10.22
CA TYR A 1 14.72 7.45 -9.79
C TYR A 1 14.12 8.85 -9.75
N THR A 2 13.12 9.17 -10.58
CA THR A 2 12.48 10.50 -10.65
C THR A 2 11.03 10.49 -10.16
N ALA A 3 10.63 9.43 -9.45
CA ALA A 3 9.28 9.30 -8.93
C ALA A 3 9.12 10.08 -7.62
N ASP A 4 7.95 10.68 -7.43
CA ASP A 4 7.58 11.33 -6.17
C ASP A 4 7.31 10.30 -5.06
N GLU A 5 6.82 9.11 -5.42
CA GLU A 5 6.49 8.01 -4.51
C GLU A 5 6.85 6.65 -5.12
N LEU A 6 7.22 5.69 -4.27
CA LEU A 6 7.46 4.28 -4.61
C LEU A 6 6.94 3.39 -3.46
N PHE A 7 6.41 2.22 -3.79
CA PHE A 7 5.98 1.22 -2.81
C PHE A 7 6.11 -0.20 -3.36
N PHE A 8 6.25 -1.18 -2.47
CA PHE A 8 6.12 -2.60 -2.78
C PHE A 8 4.69 -3.07 -2.59
N THR A 9 4.35 -4.16 -3.29
CA THR A 9 3.12 -4.92 -3.04
C THR A 9 3.40 -6.40 -2.87
N GLY A 10 2.70 -7.06 -1.96
CA GLY A 10 2.72 -8.52 -1.83
C GLY A 10 1.91 -9.01 -0.64
N THR A 11 1.59 -10.30 -0.56
CA THR A 11 0.74 -10.83 0.53
C THR A 11 1.27 -10.50 1.93
N ALA A 12 2.58 -10.56 2.14
CA ALA A 12 3.20 -10.25 3.43
C ALA A 12 3.58 -8.76 3.58
N SER A 13 3.94 -8.10 2.49
CA SER A 13 4.37 -6.69 2.48
C SER A 13 3.20 -5.72 2.29
N GLU A 14 2.01 -6.24 2.00
CA GLU A 14 0.79 -5.50 1.75
C GLU A 14 1.02 -4.39 0.71
N VAL A 15 0.89 -3.12 1.09
CA VAL A 15 1.36 -1.95 0.35
C VAL A 15 2.38 -1.25 1.26
N THR A 16 3.67 -1.38 0.96
CA THR A 16 4.74 -0.85 1.84
C THR A 16 5.52 0.27 1.15
N PRO A 17 5.56 1.49 1.73
CA PRO A 17 6.32 2.63 1.17
C PRO A 17 7.83 2.36 1.07
N ILE A 18 8.45 2.86 0.01
CA ILE A 18 9.90 2.82 -0.20
C ILE A 18 10.47 4.23 0.01
N ARG A 19 11.38 4.35 0.97
CA ARG A 19 12.04 5.63 1.32
C ARG A 19 13.22 5.97 0.41
N SER A 20 13.95 4.95 -0.05
CA SER A 20 15.13 5.11 -0.89
C SER A 20 15.41 3.86 -1.72
N VAL A 21 16.09 4.06 -2.86
CA VAL A 21 16.62 3.00 -3.71
C VAL A 21 18.07 3.33 -4.03
N ASP A 22 18.98 2.38 -3.84
CA ASP A 22 20.42 2.58 -4.06
C ASP A 22 21.00 3.82 -3.35
N LYS A 23 20.54 4.07 -2.12
CA LYS A 23 20.87 5.26 -1.31
C LYS A 23 20.36 6.59 -1.87
N ILE A 24 19.60 6.58 -2.97
CA ILE A 24 18.92 7.75 -3.51
C ILE A 24 17.55 7.86 -2.85
N VAL A 25 17.27 8.99 -2.23
CA VAL A 25 15.98 9.28 -1.58
C VAL A 25 14.89 9.38 -2.66
N VAL A 26 13.74 8.74 -2.40
CA VAL A 26 12.55 8.86 -3.24
C VAL A 26 11.70 10.01 -2.70
N GLY A 27 11.33 10.96 -3.57
CA GLY A 27 10.57 12.15 -3.17
C GLY A 27 11.15 12.84 -1.93
N GLY A 28 10.33 13.01 -0.89
CA GLY A 28 10.73 13.59 0.40
C GLY A 28 11.33 12.60 1.41
N GLY A 29 11.55 11.34 1.04
CA GLY A 29 12.08 10.30 1.94
C GLY A 29 11.11 9.86 3.03
N MET A 30 9.81 9.97 2.76
CA MET A 30 8.70 9.54 3.61
C MET A 30 7.61 8.92 2.73
N ALA A 31 6.68 8.20 3.35
CA ALA A 31 5.50 7.71 2.64
C ALA A 31 4.66 8.90 2.13
N GLY A 32 4.41 8.93 0.83
CA GLY A 32 3.61 9.99 0.23
C GLY A 32 2.10 9.72 0.33
N PRO A 33 1.27 10.75 0.06
CA PRO A 33 -0.18 10.67 0.22
C PRO A 33 -0.84 9.61 -0.67
N VAL A 34 -0.32 9.35 -1.87
CA VAL A 34 -0.92 8.35 -2.78
C VAL A 34 -0.70 6.94 -2.24
N THR A 35 0.52 6.63 -1.82
CA THR A 35 0.89 5.35 -1.22
C THR A 35 0.07 5.09 0.05
N LEU A 36 -0.06 6.08 0.92
CA LEU A 36 -0.85 5.96 2.15
C LEU A 36 -2.34 5.77 1.87
N ALA A 37 -2.89 6.45 0.87
CA ALA A 37 -4.29 6.27 0.46
C ALA A 37 -4.54 4.85 -0.07
N ILE A 38 -3.64 4.32 -0.91
CA ILE A 38 -3.72 2.96 -1.43
C ILE A 38 -3.58 1.94 -0.29
N GLN A 39 -2.60 2.11 0.60
CA GLN A 39 -2.38 1.24 1.76
C GLN A 39 -3.62 1.18 2.65
N LYS A 40 -4.19 2.34 2.98
CA LYS A 40 -5.42 2.43 3.79
C LYS A 40 -6.57 1.66 3.15
N ARG A 41 -6.85 1.93 1.87
CA ARG A 41 -7.96 1.27 1.17
C ARG A 41 -7.75 -0.24 1.03
N PHE A 42 -6.51 -0.66 0.78
CA PHE A 42 -6.16 -2.08 0.74
C PHE A 42 -6.44 -2.76 2.08
N LEU A 43 -5.97 -2.20 3.20
CA LEU A 43 -6.14 -2.77 4.54
C LEU A 43 -7.61 -2.80 4.96
N GLU A 44 -8.36 -1.73 4.72
CA GLU A 44 -9.80 -1.68 4.98
C GLU A 44 -10.52 -2.81 4.24
N THR A 45 -10.15 -3.05 2.97
CA THR A 45 -10.77 -4.11 2.16
C THR A 45 -10.34 -5.50 2.66
N ALA A 46 -9.04 -5.72 2.89
CA ALA A 46 -8.49 -7.01 3.33
C ALA A 46 -8.98 -7.43 4.73
N ARG A 47 -9.31 -6.47 5.60
CA ARG A 47 -9.86 -6.69 6.94
C ARG A 47 -11.39 -6.78 6.97
N GLY A 48 -12.07 -6.55 5.85
CA GLY A 48 -13.53 -6.51 5.79
C GLY A 48 -14.15 -5.32 6.53
N GLU A 49 -13.42 -4.21 6.68
CA GLU A 49 -13.88 -2.98 7.33
C GLU A 49 -14.74 -2.11 6.40
N VAL A 50 -14.72 -2.41 5.09
CA VAL A 50 -15.56 -1.79 4.07
C VAL A 50 -16.31 -2.87 3.29
N PRO A 51 -17.48 -2.55 2.68
CA PRO A 51 -18.18 -3.50 1.82
C PRO A 51 -17.28 -4.03 0.71
N ASP A 52 -17.22 -5.35 0.59
CA ASP A 52 -16.49 -6.02 -0.47
C ASP A 52 -17.36 -6.14 -1.73
N GLU A 53 -17.38 -5.07 -2.50
CA GLU A 53 -18.13 -4.98 -3.77
C GLU A 53 -17.60 -5.95 -4.84
N ARG A 54 -16.42 -6.55 -4.65
CA ARG A 54 -15.74 -7.38 -5.63
C ARG A 54 -15.73 -8.87 -5.28
N GLY A 55 -16.18 -9.24 -4.08
CA GLY A 55 -16.19 -10.63 -3.62
C GLY A 55 -14.78 -11.21 -3.48
N TRP A 56 -13.83 -10.42 -2.98
CA TRP A 56 -12.47 -10.85 -2.66
C TRP A 56 -12.34 -11.61 -1.34
N LEU A 57 -13.24 -11.42 -0.39
CA LEU A 57 -13.20 -12.03 0.93
C LEU A 57 -14.02 -13.33 0.96
N ASP A 58 -13.40 -14.40 1.41
CA ASP A 58 -14.09 -15.64 1.77
C ASP A 58 -14.19 -15.73 3.30
N SER A 59 -15.43 -15.73 3.82
CA SER A 59 -15.68 -15.75 5.26
C SER A 59 -15.76 -17.19 5.76
N VAL A 60 -14.76 -17.61 6.53
CA VAL A 60 -14.77 -18.90 7.22
C VAL A 60 -15.35 -18.73 8.63
N LEU A 61 -16.48 -19.39 8.90
CA LEU A 61 -17.18 -19.38 10.19
C LEU A 61 -16.44 -20.17 11.28
#